data_AF-A0AAN7URH5-F1
#
_entry.id   AF-A0AAN7URH5-F1
#
_cell.length_a   1.000
_cell.length_b   1.000
_cell.length_c   1.000
_cell.angle_alpha   90.00
_cell.angle_beta   90.00
_cell.angle_gamma   90.00
#
_symmetry.space_group_name_H-M   'P 1'
#
loop_
_entity.id
_entity.type
_entity.pdbx_description
1 polymer ?
#
loop_
_entity_poly.entity_id
_entity_poly.type
_entity_poly.pdbx_seq_one_letter_code
_entity_poly.pdbx_strand_id
1 'polypeptide(L)'
;MLDPWDELETLQKGQRDSLICARDLESIKDSCIREHGKNHVVECSECWTRLINRLRDRYLNSPIKEWFSGRRAFLQELDDLFSKARQKEVDFKTIEDRIVNEKQEWFRDRVCNLVLHSGTKSPSEARALQQKLNDRDIPTSQLVLELRESLGADIEEIFKIFLNNVKTAQSPSSRNHAYIDALFQPELDPINASKSRKYIDMIRDGKPASEVINVMTRDRQSAKGDSDQKQELRRAKAAHELDKNKRDQLRQEKARAAMSSAANTLPPCSVCDTNINAQKFLACALCQLLSDYYKVLDRPTLFCSEACYEKDYDMHVAAMHECCSGLDCLNLSDPDSAMEVDEPLVVFCRECVENLGQGSVFCSSHCLDVNFHRHRDRVHFPERERTHHETYEEGQVAFDPEDESTYSAGDIKAEAISLRDAMLDWQQKTEARIS
;
A
#
# COMPACT_ATOMS: atom_id res chain seq x y z
N MET A 1 -20.33 10.05 12.57
CA MET A 1 -21.36 9.01 12.42
C MET A 1 -21.87 8.76 13.84
N LEU A 2 -23.19 8.80 14.06
CA LEU A 2 -23.75 8.55 15.40
C LEU A 2 -23.37 7.13 15.84
N ASP A 3 -23.25 6.89 17.15
CA ASP A 3 -23.08 5.52 17.64
C ASP A 3 -24.31 4.70 17.16
N PRO A 4 -24.17 3.44 16.70
CA PRO A 4 -25.33 2.65 16.30
C PRO A 4 -26.43 2.59 17.37
N TRP A 5 -26.09 2.83 18.65
CA TRP A 5 -27.05 3.06 19.73
C TRP A 5 -27.81 4.38 19.63
N ASP A 6 -27.12 5.49 19.39
CA ASP A 6 -27.76 6.78 19.14
C ASP A 6 -28.67 6.68 17.91
N GLU A 7 -28.28 5.91 16.89
CA GLU A 7 -29.12 5.62 15.72
C GLU A 7 -30.36 4.79 16.12
N LEU A 8 -30.22 3.72 16.92
CA LEU A 8 -31.33 2.89 17.38
C LEU A 8 -32.30 3.66 18.31
N GLU A 9 -31.77 4.46 19.23
CA GLU A 9 -32.56 5.29 20.13
C GLU A 9 -33.31 6.37 19.33
N THR A 10 -32.65 6.97 18.34
CA THR A 10 -33.26 7.92 17.40
C THR A 10 -34.37 7.26 16.57
N LEU A 11 -34.17 6.03 16.10
CA LEU A 11 -35.21 5.25 15.41
C LEU A 11 -36.41 4.95 16.31
N GLN A 12 -36.17 4.56 17.57
CA GLN A 12 -37.24 4.33 18.55
C GLN A 12 -38.00 5.63 18.87
N LYS A 13 -37.28 6.76 19.04
CA LYS A 13 -37.89 8.08 19.24
C LYS A 13 -38.76 8.46 18.04
N GLY A 14 -38.29 8.26 16.81
CA GLY A 14 -39.06 8.50 15.58
C GLY A 14 -40.31 7.62 15.46
N GLN A 15 -40.23 6.35 15.86
CA GLN A 15 -41.40 5.46 15.93
C GLN A 15 -42.44 5.95 16.94
N ARG A 16 -41.99 6.34 18.15
CA ARG A 16 -42.89 6.91 19.17
C ARG A 16 -43.57 8.18 18.67
N ASP A 17 -42.82 9.08 18.02
CA ASP A 17 -43.36 10.31 17.46
C ASP A 17 -44.38 10.04 16.34
N SER A 18 -44.12 9.04 15.49
CA SER A 18 -45.10 8.57 14.50
C SER A 18 -46.39 8.06 15.15
N LEU A 19 -46.30 7.31 16.24
CA LEU A 19 -47.46 6.80 16.98
C LEU A 19 -48.23 7.91 17.71
N ILE A 20 -47.53 8.95 18.18
CA ILE A 20 -48.16 10.15 18.75
C ILE A 20 -48.92 10.88 17.65
N CYS A 21 -48.29 11.14 16.49
CA CYS A 21 -48.96 11.77 15.36
C CYS A 21 -50.20 10.99 14.91
N ALA A 22 -50.13 9.66 14.79
CA ALA A 22 -51.29 8.85 14.42
C ALA A 22 -52.45 9.02 15.42
N ARG A 23 -52.15 9.01 16.73
CA ARG A 23 -53.16 9.25 17.78
C ARG A 23 -53.75 10.66 17.72
N ASP A 24 -52.93 11.67 17.46
CA ASP A 24 -53.40 13.05 17.31
C ASP A 24 -54.34 13.20 16.12
N LEU A 25 -54.04 12.52 15.00
CA LEU A 25 -54.90 12.54 13.80
C LEU A 25 -56.24 11.85 14.06
N GLU A 26 -56.26 10.71 14.76
CA GLU A 26 -57.51 10.07 15.18
C GLU A 26 -58.29 10.98 16.16
N SER A 27 -57.61 11.62 17.12
CA SER A 27 -58.26 12.56 18.02
C SER A 27 -58.89 13.75 17.28
N ILE A 28 -58.27 14.25 16.20
CA ILE A 28 -58.84 15.31 15.36
C ILE A 28 -60.10 14.81 14.63
N LYS A 29 -60.10 13.58 14.13
CA LYS A 29 -61.28 12.96 13.50
C LYS A 29 -62.42 12.82 14.51
N ASP A 30 -62.14 12.30 15.69
CA ASP A 30 -63.14 12.10 16.75
C ASP A 30 -63.73 13.42 17.25
N SER A 31 -62.89 14.45 17.46
CA SER A 31 -63.36 15.79 17.81
C SER A 31 -64.19 16.41 16.69
N CYS A 32 -63.86 16.19 15.42
CA CYS A 32 -64.66 16.68 14.30
C CYS A 32 -66.08 16.10 14.30
N ILE A 33 -66.22 14.80 14.61
CA ILE A 33 -67.53 14.15 14.71
C ILE A 33 -68.31 14.69 15.91
N ARG A 34 -67.65 14.79 17.08
CA ARG A 34 -68.30 15.23 18.33
C ARG A 34 -68.68 16.70 18.35
N GLU A 35 -67.79 17.57 17.90
CA GLU A 35 -67.92 19.03 18.09
C GLU A 35 -68.57 19.68 16.87
N HIS A 36 -68.28 19.19 15.66
CA HIS A 36 -68.72 19.81 14.41
C HIS A 36 -69.77 18.97 13.65
N GLY A 37 -70.08 17.74 14.14
CA GLY A 37 -71.12 16.88 13.57
C GLY A 37 -70.84 16.38 12.16
N LYS A 38 -69.57 16.42 11.71
CA LYS A 38 -69.17 15.99 10.36
C LYS A 38 -68.58 14.58 10.40
N ASN A 39 -69.06 13.70 9.52
CA ASN A 39 -68.56 12.33 9.40
C ASN A 39 -67.16 12.26 8.77
N HIS A 40 -66.84 13.24 7.91
CA HIS A 40 -65.54 13.33 7.24
C HIS A 40 -64.86 14.67 7.52
N VAL A 41 -63.61 14.62 7.98
CA VAL A 41 -62.80 15.81 8.30
C VAL A 41 -62.62 16.74 7.09
N VAL A 42 -62.65 16.20 5.87
CA VAL A 42 -62.56 16.96 4.61
C VAL A 42 -63.71 17.98 4.45
N GLU A 43 -64.87 17.69 5.04
CA GLU A 43 -66.07 18.54 4.99
C GLU A 43 -65.99 19.71 5.99
N CYS A 44 -65.03 19.67 6.93
CA CYS A 44 -64.80 20.71 7.92
C CYS A 44 -63.49 21.44 7.62
N SER A 45 -63.56 22.71 7.19
CA SER A 45 -62.36 23.51 6.85
C SER A 45 -61.40 23.68 8.04
N GLU A 46 -61.92 23.80 9.26
CA GLU A 46 -61.12 23.94 10.48
C GLU A 46 -60.38 22.63 10.83
N CYS A 47 -61.11 21.52 10.95
CA CYS A 47 -60.52 20.22 11.27
C CYS A 47 -59.59 19.74 10.14
N TRP A 48 -59.92 20.03 8.87
CA TRP A 48 -59.04 19.78 7.72
C TRP A 48 -57.71 20.50 7.87
N THR A 49 -57.74 21.80 8.18
CA THR A 49 -56.52 22.59 8.38
C THR A 49 -55.69 22.06 9.55
N ARG A 50 -56.34 21.71 10.68
CA ARG A 50 -55.65 21.14 11.85
C ARG A 50 -54.98 19.80 11.52
N LEU A 51 -55.67 18.94 10.77
CA LEU A 51 -55.17 17.63 10.35
C LEU A 51 -53.95 17.78 9.43
N ILE A 52 -54.02 18.65 8.41
CA ILE A 52 -52.91 18.92 7.50
C ILE A 52 -51.71 19.51 8.24
N ASN A 53 -51.93 20.49 9.11
CA ASN A 53 -50.84 21.10 9.88
C ASN A 53 -50.15 20.07 10.79
N ARG A 54 -50.90 19.16 11.43
CA ARG A 54 -50.31 18.12 12.28
C ARG A 54 -49.43 17.15 11.49
N LEU A 55 -49.87 16.76 10.29
CA LEU A 55 -49.08 15.95 9.35
C LEU A 55 -47.84 16.69 8.87
N ARG A 56 -47.97 17.96 8.51
CA ARG A 56 -46.87 18.83 8.11
C ARG A 56 -45.81 18.92 9.21
N ASP A 57 -46.23 19.15 10.45
CA ASP A 57 -45.33 19.24 11.61
C ASP A 57 -44.54 17.95 11.85
N ARG A 58 -45.13 16.78 11.59
CA ARG A 58 -44.45 15.48 11.74
C ARG A 58 -43.20 15.36 10.87
N TYR A 59 -43.20 15.94 9.68
CA TYR A 59 -42.08 15.83 8.75
C TYR A 59 -41.16 17.05 8.79
N LEU A 60 -41.70 18.26 8.90
CA LEU A 60 -40.91 19.49 8.82
C LEU A 60 -40.34 19.93 10.17
N ASN A 61 -41.06 19.64 11.25
CA ASN A 61 -40.73 20.11 12.60
C ASN A 61 -40.31 18.96 13.54
N SER A 62 -39.95 17.79 13.00
CA SER A 62 -39.45 16.69 13.83
C SER A 62 -38.13 17.09 14.50
N PRO A 63 -38.03 17.07 15.84
CA PRO A 63 -36.79 17.36 16.55
C PRO A 63 -35.79 16.18 16.45
N ILE A 64 -36.21 15.06 15.86
CA ILE A 64 -35.48 13.80 15.79
C ILE A 64 -34.91 13.65 14.38
N LYS A 65 -33.64 13.22 14.29
CA LYS A 65 -33.01 12.93 13.00
C LYS A 65 -33.52 11.61 12.43
N GLU A 66 -34.42 11.65 11.46
CA GLU A 66 -35.01 10.48 10.83
C GLU A 66 -34.46 10.24 9.41
N TRP A 67 -34.99 9.24 8.71
CA TRP A 67 -34.56 8.86 7.37
C TRP A 67 -34.69 10.00 6.33
N PHE A 68 -35.63 10.92 6.53
CA PHE A 68 -35.81 12.11 5.69
C PHE A 68 -34.94 13.31 6.11
N SER A 69 -34.26 13.24 7.27
CA SER A 69 -33.45 14.36 7.77
C SER A 69 -32.25 14.61 6.86
N GLY A 70 -32.12 15.86 6.40
CA GLY A 70 -31.10 16.28 5.44
C GLY A 70 -31.55 16.25 3.97
N ARG A 71 -32.72 15.69 3.66
CA ARG A 71 -33.29 15.69 2.30
C ARG A 71 -34.07 16.97 2.03
N ARG A 72 -33.35 18.10 1.96
CA ARG A 72 -33.93 19.45 1.89
C ARG A 72 -34.88 19.65 0.70
N ALA A 73 -34.53 19.13 -0.47
CA ALA A 73 -35.36 19.23 -1.67
C ALA A 73 -36.71 18.51 -1.49
N PHE A 74 -36.67 17.27 -0.98
CA PHE A 74 -37.87 16.51 -0.65
C PHE A 74 -38.73 17.20 0.42
N LEU A 75 -38.11 17.71 1.48
CA LEU A 75 -38.86 18.40 2.54
C LEU A 75 -39.53 19.69 2.02
N GLN A 76 -38.87 20.44 1.13
CA GLN A 76 -39.47 21.60 0.48
C GLN A 76 -40.65 21.21 -0.43
N GLU A 77 -40.47 20.16 -1.25
CA GLU A 77 -41.53 19.64 -2.11
C GLU A 77 -42.73 19.14 -1.28
N LEU A 78 -42.46 18.46 -0.17
CA LEU A 78 -43.48 17.97 0.74
C LEU A 78 -44.23 19.11 1.43
N ASP A 79 -43.54 20.21 1.76
CA ASP A 79 -44.16 21.44 2.28
C ASP A 79 -45.13 22.07 1.27
N ASP A 80 -44.72 22.14 0.00
CA ASP A 80 -45.55 22.64 -1.09
C ASP A 80 -46.79 21.73 -1.30
N LEU A 81 -46.60 20.40 -1.23
CA LEU A 81 -47.70 19.43 -1.32
C LEU A 81 -48.69 19.57 -0.15
N PHE A 82 -48.22 19.77 1.08
CA PHE A 82 -49.11 20.03 2.22
C PHE A 82 -49.86 21.36 2.05
N SER A 83 -49.21 22.39 1.51
CA SER A 83 -49.84 23.69 1.21
C SER A 83 -50.95 23.56 0.17
N LYS A 84 -50.72 22.76 -0.89
CA LYS A 84 -51.73 22.45 -1.92
C LYS A 84 -52.87 21.56 -1.38
N ALA A 85 -52.55 20.58 -0.54
CA ALA A 85 -53.57 19.75 0.11
C ALA A 85 -54.45 20.55 1.06
N ARG A 86 -53.90 21.56 1.75
CA ARG A 86 -54.69 22.52 2.53
C ARG A 86 -55.72 23.25 1.67
N GLN A 87 -55.36 23.60 0.44
CA GLN A 87 -56.23 24.22 -0.57
C GLN A 87 -57.13 23.19 -1.30
N LYS A 88 -57.03 21.90 -0.96
CA LYS A 88 -57.74 20.77 -1.59
C LYS A 88 -57.39 20.56 -3.06
N GLU A 89 -56.24 21.04 -3.50
CA GLU A 89 -55.75 20.85 -4.88
C GLU A 89 -55.07 19.49 -5.08
N VAL A 90 -54.58 18.90 -3.99
CA VAL A 90 -53.85 17.62 -3.97
C VAL A 90 -54.44 16.72 -2.90
N ASP A 91 -54.56 15.43 -3.20
CA ASP A 91 -55.06 14.43 -2.26
C ASP A 91 -53.95 13.83 -1.38
N PHE A 92 -54.34 13.13 -0.31
CA PHE A 92 -53.36 12.46 0.55
C PHE A 92 -52.61 11.34 -0.14
N LYS A 93 -53.23 10.69 -1.13
CA LYS A 93 -52.61 9.60 -1.87
C LYS A 93 -51.35 10.08 -2.59
N THR A 94 -51.40 11.26 -3.22
CA THR A 94 -50.23 11.86 -3.87
C THR A 94 -49.10 12.15 -2.88
N ILE A 95 -49.43 12.62 -1.68
CA ILE A 95 -48.45 12.88 -0.61
C ILE A 95 -47.83 11.56 -0.13
N GLU A 96 -48.66 10.54 0.13
CA GLU A 96 -48.22 9.20 0.54
C GLU A 96 -47.33 8.55 -0.52
N ASP A 97 -47.74 8.57 -1.78
CA ASP A 97 -46.97 8.03 -2.90
C ASP A 97 -45.60 8.72 -3.00
N ARG A 98 -45.55 10.04 -2.82
CA ARG A 98 -44.28 10.79 -2.81
C ARG A 98 -43.37 10.40 -1.65
N ILE A 99 -43.92 10.25 -0.44
CA ILE A 99 -43.19 9.80 0.76
C ILE A 99 -42.66 8.38 0.55
N VAL A 100 -43.47 7.46 0.01
CA VAL A 100 -43.08 6.08 -0.27
C VAL A 100 -41.95 6.03 -1.29
N ASN A 101 -42.07 6.78 -2.39
CA ASN A 101 -41.03 6.86 -3.42
C ASN A 101 -39.72 7.41 -2.86
N GLU A 102 -39.78 8.50 -2.08
CA GLU A 102 -38.60 9.07 -1.44
C GLU A 102 -37.93 8.07 -0.50
N LYS A 103 -38.73 7.34 0.29
CA LYS A 103 -38.24 6.33 1.23
C LYS A 103 -37.57 5.17 0.52
N GLN A 104 -38.07 4.78 -0.66
CA GLN A 104 -37.41 3.79 -1.51
C GLN A 104 -36.07 4.31 -2.05
N GLU A 105 -36.01 5.55 -2.52
CA GLU A 105 -34.75 6.17 -2.94
C GLU A 105 -33.75 6.28 -1.78
N TRP A 106 -34.22 6.64 -0.57
CA TRP A 106 -33.40 6.66 0.64
C TRP A 106 -32.81 5.30 0.96
N PHE A 107 -33.63 4.27 0.87
CA PHE A 107 -33.18 2.92 1.13
C PHE A 107 -32.09 2.50 0.12
N ARG A 108 -32.29 2.81 -1.17
CA ARG A 108 -31.27 2.55 -2.21
C ARG A 108 -29.97 3.28 -1.94
N ASP A 109 -30.02 4.57 -1.66
CA ASP A 109 -28.83 5.37 -1.32
C ASP A 109 -28.08 4.78 -0.12
N ARG A 110 -28.82 4.38 0.93
CA ARG A 110 -28.23 3.82 2.15
C ARG A 110 -27.57 2.47 1.88
N VAL A 111 -28.23 1.61 1.11
CA VAL A 111 -27.70 0.32 0.70
C VAL A 111 -26.48 0.46 -0.20
N CYS A 112 -26.52 1.34 -1.21
CA CYS A 112 -25.37 1.65 -2.06
C CYS A 112 -24.13 2.01 -1.22
N ASN A 113 -24.30 2.90 -0.25
CA ASN A 113 -23.22 3.29 0.64
C ASN A 113 -22.73 2.11 1.50
N LEU A 114 -23.64 1.27 2.02
CA LEU A 114 -23.26 0.09 2.80
C LEU A 114 -22.50 -0.95 1.96
N VAL A 115 -22.92 -1.23 0.73
CA VAL A 115 -22.23 -2.15 -0.18
C VAL A 115 -20.86 -1.62 -0.60
N LEU A 116 -20.73 -0.31 -0.83
CA LEU A 116 -19.44 0.32 -1.11
C LEU A 116 -18.45 0.20 0.07
N HIS A 117 -18.96 0.19 1.30
CA HIS A 117 -18.15 0.03 2.51
C HIS A 117 -17.93 -1.43 2.91
N SER A 118 -18.87 -2.32 2.58
CA SER A 118 -18.82 -3.75 2.87
C SER A 118 -18.14 -4.44 1.70
N GLY A 119 -16.80 -4.49 1.74
CA GLY A 119 -15.99 -5.13 0.71
C GLY A 119 -16.57 -6.47 0.27
N THR A 120 -17.26 -6.47 -0.87
CA THR A 120 -17.78 -7.67 -1.50
C THR A 120 -16.61 -8.63 -1.74
N LYS A 121 -16.89 -9.93 -1.67
CA LYS A 121 -15.89 -11.00 -1.80
C LYS A 121 -15.05 -10.85 -3.08
N SER A 122 -15.59 -10.21 -4.12
CA SER A 122 -14.86 -9.78 -5.32
C SER A 122 -15.23 -8.37 -5.82
N PRO A 123 -14.30 -7.66 -6.51
CA PRO A 123 -14.58 -6.38 -7.18
C PRO A 123 -15.63 -6.46 -8.31
N SER A 124 -15.83 -7.65 -8.91
CA SER A 124 -16.84 -7.88 -9.95
C SER A 124 -18.25 -7.97 -9.39
N GLU A 125 -18.42 -8.63 -8.23
CA GLU A 125 -19.73 -8.69 -7.55
C GLU A 125 -20.14 -7.33 -7.00
N ALA A 126 -19.20 -6.51 -6.50
CA ALA A 126 -19.46 -5.13 -6.11
C ALA A 126 -20.03 -4.30 -7.26
N ARG A 127 -19.42 -4.39 -8.45
CA ARG A 127 -19.88 -3.64 -9.62
C ARG A 127 -21.25 -4.10 -10.10
N ALA A 128 -21.48 -5.42 -10.13
CA ALA A 128 -22.77 -5.98 -10.52
C ALA A 128 -23.89 -5.55 -9.56
N LEU A 129 -23.63 -5.62 -8.26
CA LEU A 129 -24.58 -5.18 -7.22
C LEU A 129 -24.81 -3.67 -7.28
N GLN A 130 -23.75 -2.87 -7.49
CA GLN A 130 -23.87 -1.42 -7.64
C GLN A 130 -24.65 -1.01 -8.90
N GLN A 131 -24.45 -1.69 -10.02
CA GLN A 131 -25.19 -1.44 -11.26
C GLN A 131 -26.69 -1.72 -11.06
N LYS A 132 -27.03 -2.81 -10.36
CA LYS A 132 -28.42 -3.13 -10.02
C LYS A 132 -29.03 -2.17 -8.99
N LEU A 133 -28.25 -1.68 -8.02
CA LEU A 133 -28.75 -0.71 -7.05
C LEU A 133 -29.06 0.66 -7.69
N ASN A 134 -28.29 1.03 -8.73
CA ASN A 134 -28.53 2.21 -9.55
C ASN A 134 -29.71 2.03 -10.53
N ASP A 135 -30.16 0.80 -10.75
CA ASP A 135 -31.31 0.48 -11.59
C ASP A 135 -32.62 0.73 -10.83
N ARG A 136 -33.35 1.75 -11.26
CA ARG A 136 -34.62 2.18 -10.65
C ARG A 136 -35.77 1.22 -10.96
N ASP A 137 -35.63 0.37 -11.97
CA ASP A 137 -36.68 -0.57 -12.39
C ASP A 137 -36.70 -1.85 -11.54
N ILE A 138 -35.61 -2.13 -10.80
CA ILE A 138 -35.52 -3.30 -9.92
C ILE A 138 -36.25 -3.03 -8.59
N PRO A 139 -37.23 -3.84 -8.17
CA PRO A 139 -37.95 -3.62 -6.91
C PRO A 139 -37.04 -3.67 -5.67
N THR A 140 -37.32 -2.83 -4.67
CA THR A 140 -36.58 -2.80 -3.39
C THR A 140 -36.57 -4.15 -2.68
N SER A 141 -37.65 -4.93 -2.77
CA SER A 141 -37.75 -6.27 -2.19
C SER A 141 -36.73 -7.25 -2.80
N GLN A 142 -36.51 -7.17 -4.11
CA GLN A 142 -35.52 -7.99 -4.82
C GLN A 142 -34.10 -7.59 -4.44
N LEU A 143 -33.83 -6.29 -4.28
CA LEU A 143 -32.54 -5.79 -3.78
C LEU A 143 -32.22 -6.29 -2.36
N VAL A 144 -33.22 -6.35 -1.47
CA VAL A 144 -33.06 -6.88 -0.11
C VAL A 144 -32.68 -8.37 -0.13
N LEU A 145 -33.27 -9.15 -1.02
CA LEU A 145 -32.95 -10.58 -1.17
C LEU A 145 -31.53 -10.78 -1.69
N GLU A 146 -31.12 -10.04 -2.71
CA GLU A 146 -29.76 -10.14 -3.25
C GLU A 146 -28.69 -9.68 -2.25
N LEU A 147 -28.98 -8.65 -1.45
CA LEU A 147 -28.11 -8.25 -0.33
C LEU A 147 -28.02 -9.34 0.73
N ARG A 148 -29.14 -9.99 1.06
CA ARG A 148 -29.19 -11.09 2.01
C ARG A 148 -28.36 -12.28 1.53
N GLU A 149 -28.46 -12.63 0.25
CA GLU A 149 -27.64 -13.67 -0.37
C GLU A 149 -26.15 -13.30 -0.39
N SER A 150 -25.84 -12.02 -0.64
CA SER A 150 -24.47 -11.51 -0.63
C SER A 150 -23.83 -11.49 0.76
N LEU A 151 -24.64 -11.25 1.80
CA LEU A 151 -24.22 -11.19 3.20
C LEU A 151 -24.22 -12.57 3.88
N GLY A 152 -25.06 -13.52 3.43
CA GLY A 152 -25.14 -14.90 3.94
C GLY A 152 -26.15 -15.08 5.09
N ALA A 153 -26.69 -16.30 5.20
CA ALA A 153 -27.79 -16.65 6.12
C ALA A 153 -27.42 -16.59 7.62
N ASP A 154 -26.17 -16.88 7.99
CA ASP A 154 -25.71 -16.81 9.39
C ASP A 154 -25.77 -15.39 9.97
N ILE A 155 -25.64 -14.35 9.13
CA ILE A 155 -25.68 -12.95 9.57
C ILE A 155 -27.06 -12.58 10.11
N GLU A 156 -28.15 -13.18 9.64
CA GLU A 156 -29.50 -12.84 10.10
C GLU A 156 -29.77 -13.32 11.52
N GLU A 157 -29.33 -14.54 11.87
CA GLU A 157 -29.42 -15.10 13.22
C GLU A 157 -28.56 -14.27 14.19
N ILE A 158 -27.31 -13.98 13.78
CA ILE A 158 -26.36 -13.15 14.54
C ILE A 158 -26.94 -11.74 14.77
N PHE A 159 -27.56 -11.14 13.74
CA PHE A 159 -28.15 -9.80 13.84
C PHE A 159 -29.40 -9.78 14.74
N LYS A 160 -30.24 -10.82 14.69
CA LYS A 160 -31.39 -10.97 15.60
C LYS A 160 -30.93 -11.13 17.05
N ILE A 161 -29.94 -11.99 17.31
CA ILE A 161 -29.36 -12.22 18.63
C ILE A 161 -28.73 -10.92 19.16
N PHE A 162 -27.93 -10.25 18.33
CA PHE A 162 -27.34 -8.95 18.65
C PHE A 162 -28.40 -7.91 19.01
N LEU A 163 -29.43 -7.72 18.18
CA LEU A 163 -30.50 -6.77 18.46
C LEU A 163 -31.24 -7.10 19.76
N ASN A 164 -31.41 -8.39 20.09
CA ASN A 164 -32.06 -8.80 21.32
C ASN A 164 -31.18 -8.50 22.55
N ASN A 165 -29.89 -8.84 22.49
CA ASN A 165 -28.92 -8.61 23.57
C ASN A 165 -28.67 -7.11 23.81
N VAL A 166 -28.68 -6.32 22.74
CA VAL A 166 -28.58 -4.86 22.82
C VAL A 166 -29.85 -4.28 23.44
N LYS A 167 -31.05 -4.74 23.06
CA LYS A 167 -32.32 -4.28 23.65
C LYS A 167 -32.43 -4.54 25.15
N THR A 168 -31.87 -5.64 25.63
CA THR A 168 -31.94 -6.04 27.05
C THR A 168 -30.81 -5.44 27.90
N ALA A 169 -29.73 -4.96 27.27
CA ALA A 169 -28.59 -4.38 27.98
C ALA A 169 -28.89 -2.99 28.56
N GLN A 170 -28.88 -2.89 29.88
CA GLN A 170 -29.20 -1.66 30.62
C GLN A 170 -27.98 -0.77 30.92
N SER A 171 -26.76 -1.32 30.87
CA SER A 171 -25.52 -0.60 31.22
C SER A 171 -24.56 -0.47 30.03
N PRO A 172 -23.71 0.58 29.98
CA PRO A 172 -22.70 0.74 28.92
C PRO A 172 -21.78 -0.49 28.77
N SER A 173 -21.37 -1.10 29.88
CA SER A 173 -20.50 -2.27 29.85
C SER A 173 -21.19 -3.53 29.31
N SER A 174 -22.47 -3.76 29.63
CA SER A 174 -23.22 -4.91 29.06
C SER A 174 -23.51 -4.72 27.57
N ARG A 175 -23.65 -3.46 27.13
CA ARG A 175 -23.77 -3.12 25.70
C ARG A 175 -22.46 -3.36 24.95
N ASN A 176 -21.32 -2.92 25.49
CA ASN A 176 -20.01 -3.16 24.90
C ASN A 176 -19.72 -4.66 24.78
N HIS A 177 -20.15 -5.45 25.76
CA HIS A 177 -20.07 -6.90 25.70
C HIS A 177 -20.92 -7.48 24.54
N ALA A 178 -22.17 -7.02 24.38
CA ALA A 178 -23.02 -7.44 23.26
C ALA A 178 -22.43 -7.09 21.88
N TYR A 179 -21.73 -5.95 21.75
CA TYR A 179 -20.99 -5.60 20.53
C TYR A 179 -19.80 -6.53 20.29
N ILE A 180 -19.02 -6.82 21.34
CA ILE A 180 -17.85 -7.69 21.24
C ILE A 180 -18.28 -9.10 20.84
N ASP A 181 -19.32 -9.63 21.47
CA ASP A 181 -19.82 -10.97 21.19
C ASP A 181 -20.39 -11.09 19.78
N ALA A 182 -21.13 -10.09 19.30
CA ALA A 182 -21.69 -10.13 17.96
C ALA A 182 -20.65 -9.93 16.85
N LEU A 183 -19.67 -9.05 17.04
CA LEU A 183 -18.70 -8.68 16.01
C LEU A 183 -17.47 -9.60 15.97
N PHE A 184 -17.02 -10.08 17.12
CA PHE A 184 -15.77 -10.84 17.24
C PHE A 184 -15.98 -12.27 17.71
N GLN A 185 -17.17 -12.61 18.23
CA GLN A 185 -17.56 -13.95 18.65
C GLN A 185 -16.44 -14.70 19.42
N PRO A 186 -15.87 -14.11 20.48
CA PRO A 186 -14.66 -14.63 21.13
C PRO A 186 -14.82 -16.05 21.68
N GLU A 187 -16.05 -16.47 21.99
CA GLU A 187 -16.36 -17.83 22.46
C GLU A 187 -16.42 -18.86 21.32
N LEU A 188 -16.82 -18.45 20.11
CA LEU A 188 -16.96 -19.34 18.94
C LEU A 188 -15.69 -19.37 18.08
N ASP A 189 -14.97 -18.25 17.99
CA ASP A 189 -13.74 -18.10 17.21
C ASP A 189 -12.64 -17.37 18.00
N PRO A 190 -12.01 -18.07 18.96
CA PRO A 190 -10.98 -17.47 19.81
C PRO A 190 -9.72 -17.05 19.02
N ILE A 191 -9.46 -17.66 17.86
CA ILE A 191 -8.28 -17.38 17.04
C ILE A 191 -8.43 -16.01 16.35
N ASN A 192 -9.57 -15.75 15.72
CA ASN A 192 -9.81 -14.45 15.06
C ASN A 192 -10.10 -13.34 16.07
N ALA A 193 -10.73 -13.66 17.21
CA ALA A 193 -10.85 -12.72 18.32
C ALA A 193 -9.49 -12.29 18.87
N SER A 194 -8.52 -13.22 18.97
CA SER A 194 -7.15 -12.90 19.39
C SER A 194 -6.43 -11.95 18.42
N LYS A 195 -6.60 -12.15 17.11
CA LYS A 195 -6.07 -11.24 16.07
C LYS A 195 -6.74 -9.86 16.11
N SER A 196 -7.96 -9.79 16.65
CA SER A 196 -8.78 -8.58 16.72
C SER A 196 -8.76 -7.92 18.10
N ARG A 197 -7.87 -8.36 19.00
CA ARG A 197 -7.82 -7.93 20.41
C ARG A 197 -7.70 -6.41 20.57
N LYS A 198 -6.89 -5.76 19.73
CA LYS A 198 -6.79 -4.29 19.64
C LYS A 198 -8.16 -3.62 19.50
N TYR A 199 -9.03 -4.14 18.64
CA TYR A 199 -10.35 -3.56 18.37
C TYR A 199 -11.34 -3.87 19.50
N ILE A 200 -11.24 -5.07 20.10
CA ILE A 200 -12.04 -5.47 21.26
C ILE A 200 -11.73 -4.56 22.45
N ASP A 201 -10.46 -4.26 22.70
CA ASP A 201 -10.02 -3.40 23.79
C ASP A 201 -10.52 -1.95 23.60
N MET A 202 -10.50 -1.43 22.36
CA MET A 202 -11.09 -0.12 22.07
C MET A 202 -12.57 -0.03 22.44
N ILE A 203 -13.36 -1.06 22.14
CA ILE A 203 -14.78 -1.10 22.53
C ILE A 203 -14.91 -1.18 24.07
N ARG A 204 -14.07 -1.95 24.75
CA ARG A 204 -14.07 -2.03 26.22
C ARG A 204 -13.73 -0.69 26.88
N ASP A 205 -12.82 0.07 26.28
CA ASP A 205 -12.40 1.41 26.73
C ASP A 205 -13.45 2.50 26.43
N GLY A 206 -14.61 2.12 25.87
CA GLY A 206 -15.73 3.02 25.62
C GLY A 206 -15.65 3.77 24.29
N LYS A 207 -14.80 3.33 23.36
CA LYS A 207 -14.81 3.88 22.00
C LYS A 207 -16.08 3.43 21.25
N PRO A 208 -16.75 4.32 20.52
CA PRO A 208 -17.92 3.97 19.71
C PRO A 208 -17.60 2.86 18.70
N ALA A 209 -18.51 1.91 18.53
CA ALA A 209 -18.32 0.80 17.59
C ALA A 209 -18.08 1.27 16.15
N SER A 210 -18.68 2.41 15.77
CA SER A 210 -18.46 3.03 14.45
C SER A 210 -17.02 3.53 14.26
N GLU A 211 -16.38 4.07 15.29
CA GLU A 211 -14.97 4.48 15.26
C GLU A 211 -14.06 3.25 15.10
N VAL A 212 -14.36 2.19 15.84
CA VAL A 212 -13.62 0.92 15.77
C VAL A 212 -13.74 0.28 14.39
N ILE A 213 -14.95 0.23 13.80
CA ILE A 213 -15.16 -0.25 12.42
C ILE A 213 -14.37 0.60 11.42
N ASN A 214 -14.33 1.93 11.58
CA ASN A 214 -13.55 2.79 10.69
C ASN A 214 -12.04 2.54 10.81
N VAL A 215 -11.54 2.25 12.01
CA VAL A 215 -10.14 1.85 12.21
C VAL A 215 -9.88 0.48 11.57
N MET A 216 -10.75 -0.51 11.78
CA MET A 216 -10.64 -1.83 11.13
C MET A 216 -10.64 -1.73 9.61
N THR A 217 -11.51 -0.88 9.04
CA THR A 217 -11.58 -0.66 7.60
C THR A 217 -10.32 0.01 7.07
N ARG A 218 -9.79 1.02 7.77
CA ARG A 218 -8.51 1.64 7.41
C ARG A 218 -7.35 0.65 7.50
N ASP A 219 -7.26 -0.12 8.58
CA ASP A 219 -6.20 -1.13 8.76
C ASP A 219 -6.28 -2.20 7.65
N ARG A 220 -7.49 -2.61 7.24
CA ARG A 220 -7.70 -3.51 6.08
C ARG A 220 -7.34 -2.87 4.75
N GLN A 221 -7.67 -1.60 4.54
CA GLN A 221 -7.33 -0.87 3.31
C GLN A 221 -5.82 -0.68 3.18
N SER A 222 -5.13 -0.35 4.27
CA SER A 222 -3.67 -0.26 4.31
C SER A 222 -3.02 -1.62 4.03
N ALA A 223 -3.50 -2.69 4.65
CA ALA A 223 -2.99 -4.04 4.40
C ALA A 223 -3.25 -4.51 2.95
N LYS A 224 -4.38 -4.10 2.35
CA LYS A 224 -4.70 -4.40 0.96
C LYS A 224 -3.86 -3.56 -0.01
N GLY A 225 -3.62 -2.28 0.28
CA GLY A 225 -2.70 -1.43 -0.46
C GLY A 225 -1.30 -2.03 -0.52
N ASP A 226 -0.78 -2.52 0.61
CA ASP A 226 0.52 -3.20 0.66
C ASP A 226 0.53 -4.52 -0.15
N SER A 227 -0.58 -5.26 -0.14
CA SER A 227 -0.70 -6.50 -0.93
C SER A 227 -0.80 -6.23 -2.43
N ASP A 228 -1.60 -5.23 -2.82
CA ASP A 228 -1.80 -4.84 -4.22
C ASP A 228 -0.50 -4.23 -4.77
N GLN A 229 0.21 -3.40 -3.98
CA GLN A 229 1.53 -2.88 -4.33
C GLN A 229 2.57 -4.01 -4.45
N LYS A 230 2.57 -5.00 -3.56
CA LYS A 230 3.44 -6.20 -3.69
C LYS A 230 3.10 -7.01 -4.94
N GLN A 231 1.82 -7.14 -5.30
CA GLN A 231 1.41 -7.87 -6.49
C GLN A 231 1.75 -7.10 -7.78
N GLU A 232 1.59 -5.78 -7.77
CA GLU A 232 1.98 -4.89 -8.87
C GLU A 232 3.50 -4.89 -9.06
N LEU A 233 4.29 -4.81 -7.98
CA LEU A 233 5.74 -4.98 -8.02
C LEU A 233 6.15 -6.34 -8.61
N ARG A 234 5.44 -7.42 -8.27
CA ARG A 234 5.71 -8.75 -8.87
C ARG A 234 5.36 -8.80 -10.36
N ARG A 235 4.25 -8.20 -10.79
CA ARG A 235 3.88 -8.11 -12.22
C ARG A 235 4.85 -7.22 -13.00
N ALA A 236 5.27 -6.10 -12.43
CA ALA A 236 6.26 -5.20 -13.01
C ALA A 236 7.62 -5.89 -13.12
N LYS A 237 8.06 -6.64 -12.09
CA LYS A 237 9.29 -7.46 -12.15
C LYS A 237 9.20 -8.53 -13.23
N ALA A 238 8.09 -9.27 -13.33
CA ALA A 238 7.92 -10.29 -14.37
C ALA A 238 7.87 -9.70 -15.79
N ALA A 239 7.23 -8.55 -15.98
CA ALA A 239 7.21 -7.85 -17.28
C ALA A 239 8.59 -7.29 -17.64
N HIS A 240 9.31 -6.74 -16.65
CA HIS A 240 10.68 -6.27 -16.82
C HIS A 240 11.64 -7.43 -17.13
N GLU A 241 11.50 -8.59 -16.48
CA GLU A 241 12.28 -9.79 -16.80
C GLU A 241 11.96 -10.34 -18.19
N LEU A 242 10.70 -10.35 -18.62
CA LEU A 242 10.31 -10.76 -19.97
C LEU A 242 10.85 -9.81 -21.05
N ASP A 243 10.77 -8.50 -20.82
CA ASP A 243 11.31 -7.50 -21.75
C ASP A 243 12.85 -7.51 -21.77
N LYS A 244 13.48 -7.70 -20.60
CA LYS A 244 14.91 -7.97 -20.48
C LYS A 244 15.29 -9.22 -21.28
N ASN A 245 14.57 -10.33 -21.15
CA ASN A 245 14.84 -11.58 -21.88
C ASN A 245 14.66 -11.42 -23.39
N LYS A 246 13.64 -10.68 -23.85
CA LYS A 246 13.45 -10.39 -25.29
C LYS A 246 14.55 -9.49 -25.85
N ARG A 247 14.93 -8.44 -25.11
CA ARG A 247 16.04 -7.56 -25.49
C ARG A 247 17.37 -8.31 -25.47
N ASP A 248 17.58 -9.19 -24.50
CA ASP A 248 18.77 -10.04 -24.39
C ASP A 248 18.84 -11.08 -25.52
N GLN A 249 17.70 -11.64 -25.96
CA GLN A 249 17.62 -12.50 -27.15
C GLN A 249 17.95 -11.75 -28.45
N LEU A 250 17.32 -10.59 -28.67
CA LEU A 250 17.60 -9.75 -29.84
C LEU A 250 19.06 -9.26 -29.86
N ARG A 251 19.64 -9.00 -28.68
CA ARG A 251 21.05 -8.65 -28.52
C ARG A 251 21.98 -9.84 -28.72
N GLN A 252 21.64 -11.04 -28.28
CA GLN A 252 22.41 -12.25 -28.59
C GLN A 252 22.42 -12.56 -30.09
N GLU A 253 21.31 -12.35 -30.78
CA GLU A 253 21.25 -12.49 -32.25
C GLU A 253 22.12 -11.43 -32.95
N LYS A 254 22.09 -10.18 -32.47
CA LYS A 254 22.88 -9.07 -33.02
C LYS A 254 24.37 -9.18 -32.69
N ALA A 255 24.73 -9.67 -31.50
CA ALA A 255 26.09 -9.96 -31.07
C ALA A 255 26.66 -11.19 -31.81
N ARG A 256 25.86 -12.23 -32.07
CA ARG A 256 26.25 -13.34 -32.96
C ARG A 256 26.56 -12.86 -34.38
N ALA A 257 25.84 -11.88 -34.88
CA ALA A 257 26.12 -11.28 -36.19
C ALA A 257 27.40 -10.42 -36.19
N ALA A 258 27.76 -9.79 -35.07
CA ALA A 258 28.95 -8.96 -34.93
C ALA A 258 30.24 -9.74 -34.59
N MET A 259 30.16 -10.85 -33.84
CA MET A 259 31.32 -11.66 -33.41
C MET A 259 31.90 -12.58 -34.50
N SER A 260 31.32 -12.58 -35.71
CA SER A 260 31.86 -13.29 -36.87
C SER A 260 33.20 -12.69 -37.38
N SER A 261 33.69 -11.57 -36.82
CA SER A 261 34.86 -10.85 -37.35
C SER A 261 36.07 -10.68 -36.41
N ALA A 262 36.10 -11.25 -35.19
CA ALA A 262 37.17 -10.99 -34.21
C ALA A 262 37.76 -12.24 -33.51
N ALA A 263 38.05 -13.31 -34.26
CA ALA A 263 38.45 -14.61 -33.70
C ALA A 263 39.94 -14.80 -33.33
N ASN A 264 40.80 -13.78 -33.34
CA ASN A 264 42.27 -14.00 -33.34
C ASN A 264 43.10 -13.44 -32.15
N THR A 265 42.54 -13.02 -31.01
CA THR A 265 43.35 -12.37 -29.94
C THR A 265 42.94 -12.66 -28.48
N LEU A 266 42.50 -13.88 -28.13
CA LEU A 266 42.21 -14.24 -26.73
C LEU A 266 43.40 -14.96 -26.06
N PRO A 267 43.74 -14.67 -24.79
CA PRO A 267 44.76 -15.42 -24.04
C PRO A 267 44.33 -16.87 -23.78
N PRO A 268 45.29 -17.80 -23.58
CA PRO A 268 44.99 -19.20 -23.27
C PRO A 268 44.43 -19.36 -21.84
N CYS A 269 43.86 -20.54 -21.56
CA CYS A 269 43.32 -20.87 -20.24
C CYS A 269 44.40 -20.89 -19.15
N SER A 270 44.17 -20.20 -18.03
CA SER A 270 45.08 -20.13 -16.86
C SER A 270 45.51 -21.50 -16.30
N VAL A 271 44.68 -22.52 -16.47
CA VAL A 271 44.86 -23.82 -15.80
C VAL A 271 45.45 -24.90 -16.70
N CYS A 272 45.10 -24.88 -17.99
CA CYS A 272 45.42 -25.95 -18.93
C CYS A 272 46.07 -25.46 -20.22
N ASP A 273 46.39 -24.17 -20.30
CA ASP A 273 47.03 -23.50 -21.45
C ASP A 273 46.34 -23.71 -22.80
N THR A 274 45.10 -24.18 -22.79
CA THR A 274 44.34 -24.48 -24.00
C THR A 274 43.77 -23.19 -24.60
N ASN A 275 43.83 -23.07 -25.92
CA ASN A 275 43.23 -21.95 -26.65
C ASN A 275 41.73 -21.85 -26.37
N ILE A 276 41.30 -20.65 -26.04
CA ILE A 276 39.96 -20.40 -25.56
C ILE A 276 39.02 -20.16 -26.75
N ASN A 277 37.84 -20.79 -26.68
CA ASN A 277 36.78 -20.53 -27.62
C ASN A 277 36.16 -19.16 -27.33
N ALA A 278 36.25 -18.23 -28.28
CA ALA A 278 35.68 -16.88 -28.17
C ALA A 278 34.16 -16.85 -27.90
N GLN A 279 33.46 -17.96 -28.09
CA GLN A 279 32.03 -18.08 -27.82
C GLN A 279 31.70 -18.69 -26.44
N LYS A 280 32.68 -19.30 -25.76
CA LYS A 280 32.43 -20.01 -24.50
C LYS A 280 33.69 -20.04 -23.62
N PHE A 281 33.75 -19.11 -22.68
CA PHE A 281 34.80 -19.00 -21.66
C PHE A 281 34.28 -18.29 -20.41
N LEU A 282 35.01 -18.44 -19.31
CA LEU A 282 34.78 -17.69 -18.08
C LEU A 282 35.98 -16.75 -17.87
N ALA A 283 35.75 -15.57 -17.32
CA ALA A 283 36.79 -14.57 -17.08
C ALA A 283 36.76 -14.13 -15.62
N CYS A 284 37.92 -13.79 -15.06
CA CYS A 284 37.94 -13.06 -13.80
C CYS A 284 37.36 -11.66 -14.02
N ALA A 285 36.27 -11.31 -13.33
CA ALA A 285 35.59 -10.03 -13.50
C ALA A 285 36.50 -8.83 -13.19
N LEU A 286 37.40 -8.97 -12.20
CA LEU A 286 38.39 -7.95 -11.84
C LEU A 286 39.41 -7.74 -12.96
N CYS A 287 40.02 -8.83 -13.46
CA CYS A 287 40.96 -8.73 -14.58
C CYS A 287 40.31 -8.18 -15.86
N GLN A 288 39.06 -8.57 -16.14
CA GLN A 288 38.33 -8.07 -17.30
C GLN A 288 38.12 -6.56 -17.20
N LEU A 289 37.69 -6.05 -16.06
CA LEU A 289 37.52 -4.61 -15.86
C LEU A 289 38.86 -3.86 -15.92
N LEU A 290 39.88 -4.35 -15.22
CA LEU A 290 41.20 -3.70 -15.21
C LEU A 290 41.83 -3.69 -16.61
N SER A 291 41.56 -4.69 -17.46
CA SER A 291 42.12 -4.76 -18.81
C SER A 291 41.27 -4.05 -19.86
N ASP A 292 39.97 -4.33 -19.91
CA ASP A 292 39.10 -3.80 -20.95
C ASP A 292 38.61 -2.39 -20.67
N TYR A 293 38.37 -2.06 -19.40
CA TYR A 293 37.78 -0.79 -19.02
C TYR A 293 38.83 0.24 -18.63
N TYR A 294 39.63 -0.07 -17.61
CA TYR A 294 40.61 0.87 -17.06
C TYR A 294 41.96 0.84 -17.79
N LYS A 295 42.20 -0.16 -18.66
CA LYS A 295 43.47 -0.30 -19.42
C LYS A 295 44.72 -0.37 -18.54
N VAL A 296 44.55 -0.84 -17.31
CA VAL A 296 45.59 -1.02 -16.28
C VAL A 296 46.27 -2.37 -16.41
N LEU A 297 45.53 -3.40 -16.83
CA LEU A 297 46.03 -4.75 -16.99
C LEU A 297 46.16 -5.11 -18.48
N ASP A 298 47.30 -5.66 -18.89
CA ASP A 298 47.54 -5.98 -20.30
C ASP A 298 46.52 -6.98 -20.87
N ARG A 299 46.14 -8.00 -20.10
CA ARG A 299 45.21 -9.05 -20.53
C ARG A 299 44.41 -9.63 -19.37
N PRO A 300 43.14 -10.01 -19.58
CA PRO A 300 42.36 -10.67 -18.54
C PRO A 300 42.76 -12.14 -18.34
N THR A 301 42.60 -12.64 -17.12
CA THR A 301 42.69 -14.08 -16.83
C THR A 301 41.40 -14.77 -17.27
N LEU A 302 41.56 -15.78 -18.12
CA LEU A 302 40.45 -16.53 -18.72
C LEU A 302 40.54 -18.03 -18.39
N PHE A 303 39.38 -18.67 -18.31
CA PHE A 303 39.20 -20.10 -18.04
C PHE A 303 38.35 -20.72 -19.15
N CYS A 304 38.79 -21.87 -19.68
CA CYS A 304 38.09 -22.53 -20.78
C CYS A 304 36.80 -23.27 -20.36
N SER A 305 36.64 -23.55 -19.06
CA SER A 305 35.50 -24.28 -18.51
C SER A 305 35.27 -23.96 -17.04
N GLU A 306 34.06 -24.24 -16.55
CA GLU A 306 33.68 -24.13 -15.13
C GLU A 306 34.60 -24.95 -14.22
N ALA A 307 34.99 -26.16 -14.64
CA ALA A 307 35.94 -26.99 -13.91
C ALA A 307 37.35 -26.36 -13.79
N CYS A 308 37.79 -25.59 -14.79
CA CYS A 308 39.06 -24.84 -14.68
C CYS A 308 38.89 -23.61 -13.79
N TYR A 309 37.73 -22.95 -13.87
CA TYR A 309 37.40 -21.81 -13.02
C TYR A 309 37.38 -22.23 -11.54
N GLU A 310 36.59 -23.23 -11.17
CA GLU A 310 36.50 -23.71 -9.78
C GLU A 310 37.84 -24.22 -9.22
N LYS A 311 38.72 -24.73 -10.08
CA LYS A 311 40.01 -25.27 -9.66
C LYS A 311 41.03 -24.20 -9.26
N ASP A 312 41.03 -23.05 -9.95
CA ASP A 312 42.12 -22.09 -9.87
C ASP A 312 41.66 -20.66 -9.52
N TYR A 313 40.36 -20.37 -9.55
CA TYR A 313 39.86 -19.01 -9.31
C TYR A 313 40.30 -18.44 -7.96
N ASP A 314 40.14 -19.20 -6.86
CA ASP A 314 40.53 -18.72 -5.53
C ASP A 314 42.05 -18.50 -5.40
N MET A 315 42.85 -19.39 -6.02
CA MET A 315 44.30 -19.24 -6.07
C MET A 315 44.71 -18.02 -6.90
N HIS A 316 44.07 -17.79 -8.04
CA HIS A 316 44.27 -16.63 -8.88
C HIS A 316 43.92 -15.33 -8.14
N VAL A 317 42.77 -15.27 -7.47
CA VAL A 317 42.35 -14.10 -6.68
C VAL A 317 43.36 -13.83 -5.57
N ALA A 318 43.79 -14.85 -4.82
CA ALA A 318 44.77 -14.68 -3.75
C ALA A 318 46.14 -14.18 -4.27
N ALA A 319 46.55 -14.58 -5.47
CA ALA A 319 47.85 -14.21 -6.04
C ALA A 319 47.86 -12.87 -6.79
N MET A 320 46.74 -12.49 -7.42
CA MET A 320 46.67 -11.36 -8.35
C MET A 320 45.77 -10.21 -7.88
N HIS A 321 44.94 -10.45 -6.86
CA HIS A 321 43.97 -9.48 -6.34
C HIS A 321 44.10 -9.34 -4.82
N GLU A 322 45.33 -9.18 -4.35
CA GLU A 322 45.60 -8.87 -2.95
C GLU A 322 45.06 -7.48 -2.59
N CYS A 323 44.47 -7.36 -1.40
CA CYS A 323 44.00 -6.09 -0.86
C CYS A 323 45.19 -5.13 -0.70
N CYS A 324 45.07 -3.90 -1.20
CA CYS A 324 46.11 -2.88 -1.08
C CYS A 324 46.44 -2.48 0.37
N SER A 325 45.56 -2.79 1.32
CA SER A 325 45.85 -2.63 2.76
C SER A 325 46.84 -3.66 3.30
N GLY A 326 47.15 -4.73 2.54
CA GLY A 326 48.13 -5.76 2.92
C GLY A 326 47.83 -6.35 4.31
N LEU A 327 48.84 -6.33 5.20
CA LEU A 327 48.72 -6.83 6.57
C LEU A 327 47.79 -6.00 7.46
N ASP A 328 47.49 -4.77 7.08
CA ASP A 328 46.55 -3.88 7.79
C ASP A 328 45.11 -4.02 7.27
N CYS A 329 44.85 -5.02 6.43
CA CYS A 329 43.51 -5.35 5.98
C CYS A 329 42.60 -5.68 7.16
N LEU A 330 41.44 -5.04 7.22
CA LEU A 330 40.48 -5.21 8.32
C LEU A 330 39.98 -6.66 8.43
N ASN A 331 39.81 -7.36 7.30
CA ASN A 331 39.45 -8.78 7.30
C ASN A 331 40.55 -9.70 7.91
N LEU A 332 41.79 -9.22 8.05
CA LEU A 332 42.88 -9.93 8.73
C LEU A 332 43.05 -9.49 10.20
N SER A 333 42.62 -8.27 10.52
CA SER A 333 42.87 -7.61 11.81
C SER A 333 41.68 -7.70 12.78
N ASP A 334 40.46 -7.78 12.26
CA ASP A 334 39.21 -7.88 13.03
C ASP A 334 38.16 -8.73 12.28
N PRO A 335 38.18 -10.07 12.42
CA PRO A 335 37.24 -10.97 11.76
C PRO A 335 35.81 -10.92 12.36
N ASP A 336 35.60 -10.25 13.50
CA ASP A 336 34.30 -10.13 14.19
C ASP A 336 33.58 -8.80 13.87
N SER A 337 34.21 -7.90 13.11
CA SER A 337 33.56 -6.69 12.60
C SER A 337 32.43 -7.09 11.66
N ALA A 338 31.20 -6.70 12.03
CA ALA A 338 29.99 -7.10 11.33
C ALA A 338 30.06 -6.65 9.87
N MET A 339 30.27 -7.60 8.94
CA MET A 339 30.04 -7.34 7.52
C MET A 339 28.55 -7.02 7.37
N GLU A 340 28.19 -5.74 7.29
CA GLU A 340 26.85 -5.35 6.88
C GLU A 340 26.60 -5.97 5.51
N VAL A 341 25.48 -6.70 5.40
CA VAL A 341 25.10 -7.52 4.24
C VAL A 341 24.99 -6.68 2.94
N ASP A 342 24.98 -5.35 3.06
CA ASP A 342 24.83 -4.39 1.98
C ASP A 342 26.13 -3.64 1.59
N GLU A 343 27.29 -3.89 2.22
CA GLU A 343 28.55 -3.24 1.81
C GLU A 343 29.14 -3.83 0.51
N PRO A 344 29.71 -2.99 -0.39
CA PRO A 344 30.36 -3.49 -1.60
C PRO A 344 31.63 -4.27 -1.24
N LEU A 345 31.61 -5.57 -1.55
CA LEU A 345 32.67 -6.56 -1.24
C LEU A 345 34.04 -6.28 -1.88
N VAL A 346 34.12 -5.41 -2.89
CA VAL A 346 35.37 -5.00 -3.52
C VAL A 346 35.22 -3.57 -4.03
N VAL A 347 36.20 -2.72 -3.73
CA VAL A 347 36.26 -1.32 -4.18
C VAL A 347 37.62 -0.97 -4.79
N PHE A 348 37.61 -0.06 -5.74
CA PHE A 348 38.80 0.53 -6.34
C PHE A 348 39.01 1.93 -5.81
N CYS A 349 40.27 2.35 -5.67
CA CYS A 349 40.57 3.78 -5.52
C CYS A 349 40.39 4.46 -6.89
N ARG A 350 39.49 5.46 -6.95
CA ARG A 350 39.15 6.20 -8.17
C ARG A 350 40.38 6.78 -8.83
N GLU A 351 41.19 7.52 -8.07
CA GLU A 351 42.37 8.18 -8.62
C GLU A 351 43.38 7.19 -9.20
N CYS A 352 43.58 6.05 -8.52
CA CYS A 352 44.50 5.02 -8.99
C CYS A 352 44.08 4.46 -10.35
N VAL A 353 42.81 4.08 -10.52
CA VAL A 353 42.34 3.45 -11.76
C VAL A 353 42.05 4.44 -12.88
N GLU A 354 41.67 5.69 -12.57
CA GLU A 354 41.31 6.69 -13.59
C GLU A 354 42.51 7.56 -14.01
N ASN A 355 43.40 7.93 -13.08
CA ASN A 355 44.44 8.92 -13.32
C ASN A 355 45.86 8.34 -13.26
N LEU A 356 46.13 7.42 -12.33
CA LEU A 356 47.49 6.90 -12.11
C LEU A 356 47.77 5.60 -12.88
N GLY A 357 46.77 5.00 -13.52
CA GLY A 357 46.91 3.76 -14.26
C GLY A 357 47.28 2.56 -13.39
N GLN A 358 46.84 2.55 -12.12
CA GLN A 358 47.13 1.49 -11.15
C GLN A 358 45.87 0.76 -10.68
N GLY A 359 45.98 -0.55 -10.55
CA GLY A 359 44.87 -1.43 -10.17
C GLY A 359 44.74 -1.57 -8.66
N SER A 360 44.55 -0.46 -7.95
CA SER A 360 44.48 -0.47 -6.49
C SER A 360 43.11 -0.95 -6.00
N VAL A 361 43.08 -2.16 -5.42
CA VAL A 361 41.86 -2.87 -5.01
C VAL A 361 41.82 -3.04 -3.49
N PHE A 362 40.64 -2.86 -2.89
CA PHE A 362 40.38 -3.04 -1.47
C PHE A 362 39.18 -3.96 -1.24
N CYS A 363 39.19 -4.70 -0.13
CA CYS A 363 38.16 -5.70 0.19
C CYS A 363 36.83 -5.11 0.69
N SER A 364 36.77 -3.81 1.00
CA SER A 364 35.53 -3.12 1.36
C SER A 364 35.75 -1.61 1.31
N SER A 365 34.63 -0.86 1.30
CA SER A 365 34.69 0.61 1.43
C SER A 365 35.33 1.01 2.76
N HIS A 366 35.00 0.31 3.84
CA HIS A 366 35.58 0.56 5.16
C HIS A 366 37.09 0.27 5.21
N CYS A 367 37.56 -0.78 4.53
CA CYS A 367 38.98 -1.10 4.46
C CYS A 367 39.78 -0.03 3.69
N LEU A 368 39.21 0.51 2.61
CA LEU A 368 39.77 1.67 1.91
C LEU A 368 39.79 2.90 2.82
N ASP A 369 38.68 3.21 3.48
CA ASP A 369 38.51 4.39 4.33
C ASP A 369 39.59 4.46 5.43
N VAL A 370 39.73 3.39 6.21
CA VAL A 370 40.71 3.30 7.30
C VAL A 370 42.16 3.35 6.79
N ASN A 371 42.41 2.84 5.58
CA ASN A 371 43.78 2.74 5.04
C ASN A 371 44.12 3.82 4.00
N PHE A 372 43.20 4.75 3.70
CA PHE A 372 43.34 5.67 2.57
C PHE A 372 44.55 6.58 2.71
N HIS A 373 44.81 7.10 3.92
CA HIS A 373 45.97 7.96 4.18
C HIS A 373 47.28 7.26 3.80
N ARG A 374 47.46 6.03 4.27
CA ARG A 374 48.66 5.23 4.00
C ARG A 374 48.75 4.88 2.51
N HIS A 375 47.63 4.57 1.87
CA HIS A 375 47.57 4.31 0.44
C HIS A 375 47.99 5.54 -0.36
N ARG A 376 47.39 6.71 -0.07
CA ARG A 376 47.71 7.99 -0.71
C ARG A 376 49.20 8.32 -0.58
N ASP A 377 49.77 8.15 0.60
CA ASP A 377 51.17 8.47 0.85
C ASP A 377 52.14 7.53 0.13
N ARG A 378 51.79 6.25 0.01
CA ARG A 378 52.66 5.24 -0.61
C ARG A 378 52.46 5.09 -2.11
N VAL A 379 51.29 5.47 -2.62
CA VAL A 379 50.88 5.21 -4.00
C VAL A 379 50.62 6.52 -4.74
N HIS A 380 49.76 7.40 -4.23
CA HIS A 380 49.37 8.61 -4.95
C HIS A 380 50.54 9.60 -5.03
N PHE A 381 51.15 9.98 -3.91
CA PHE A 381 52.25 10.96 -3.93
C PHE A 381 53.42 10.51 -4.81
N PRO A 382 53.95 9.28 -4.69
CA PRO A 382 55.08 8.85 -5.52
C PRO A 382 54.72 8.75 -7.01
N GLU A 383 53.49 8.37 -7.34
CA GLU A 383 53.09 8.21 -8.74
C GLU A 383 52.75 9.56 -9.41
N ARG A 384 52.16 10.51 -8.68
CA ARG A 384 51.98 11.89 -9.14
C ARG A 384 53.33 12.57 -9.43
N GLU A 385 54.32 12.34 -8.57
CA GLU A 385 55.69 12.82 -8.78
C GLU A 385 56.32 12.22 -10.05
N ARG A 386 56.08 10.93 -10.33
CA ARG A 386 56.58 10.27 -11.56
C ARG A 386 55.88 10.73 -12.83
N THR A 387 54.58 11.00 -12.77
CA THR A 387 53.75 11.29 -13.94
C THR A 387 53.65 12.79 -14.26
N HIS A 388 54.30 13.65 -13.48
CA HIS A 388 54.24 15.13 -13.58
C HIS A 388 52.79 15.67 -13.58
N HIS A 389 51.87 14.97 -12.90
CA HIS A 389 50.52 15.47 -12.71
C HIS A 389 50.56 16.64 -11.73
N GLU A 390 50.05 17.81 -12.15
CA GLU A 390 50.04 19.05 -11.36
C GLU A 390 49.37 18.83 -9.99
N THR A 391 50.10 19.14 -8.93
CA THR A 391 49.64 19.13 -7.54
C THR A 391 48.74 20.35 -7.28
N TYR A 392 47.43 20.12 -7.13
CA TYR A 392 46.44 21.02 -6.53
C TYR A 392 45.49 20.13 -5.70
N GLU A 393 45.02 20.44 -4.48
CA GLU A 393 45.05 21.65 -3.65
C GLU A 393 45.32 21.27 -2.18
N GLU A 394 46.09 22.09 -1.46
CA GLU A 394 46.06 22.12 0.01
C GLU A 394 44.63 22.49 0.45
N GLY A 395 43.90 21.55 1.07
CA GLY A 395 42.58 21.86 1.64
C GLY A 395 41.59 20.71 1.89
N GLN A 396 41.87 19.48 1.47
CA GLN A 396 40.90 18.36 1.58
C GLN A 396 41.05 17.46 2.81
N VAL A 397 41.63 17.95 3.92
CA VAL A 397 41.71 17.15 5.16
C VAL A 397 41.23 17.98 6.36
N ALA A 398 40.05 17.67 6.86
CA ALA A 398 39.60 18.08 8.18
C ALA A 398 39.95 16.96 9.18
N PHE A 399 40.72 17.30 10.21
CA PHE A 399 41.01 16.38 11.33
C PHE A 399 39.84 16.40 12.32
N ASP A 400 39.52 15.23 12.89
CA ASP A 400 38.64 15.17 14.05
C ASP A 400 39.38 15.80 15.25
N PRO A 401 38.80 16.80 15.93
CA PRO A 401 39.46 17.50 17.03
C PRO A 401 39.72 16.62 18.27
N GLU A 402 39.12 15.43 18.36
CA GLU A 402 39.29 14.54 19.52
C GLU A 402 40.31 13.40 19.29
N ASP A 403 40.65 13.07 18.04
CA ASP A 403 41.57 11.99 17.71
C ASP A 403 42.29 12.25 16.38
N GLU A 404 43.58 12.61 16.48
CA GLU A 404 44.45 12.88 15.33
C GLU A 404 44.64 11.66 14.40
N SER A 405 44.19 10.47 14.82
CA SER A 405 44.30 9.23 14.05
C SER A 405 43.02 8.82 13.31
N THR A 406 41.87 9.46 13.60
CA THR A 406 40.59 9.17 12.92
C THR A 406 40.16 10.32 12.02
N TYR A 407 40.04 10.01 10.74
CA TYR A 407 39.50 10.90 9.71
C TYR A 407 38.00 10.63 9.57
N SER A 408 37.16 11.66 9.70
CA SER A 408 35.75 11.59 9.30
C SER A 408 35.60 12.15 7.89
N ALA A 409 35.78 11.29 6.90
CA ALA A 409 35.59 11.68 5.51
C ALA A 409 34.10 11.82 5.18
N GLY A 410 33.63 13.06 5.09
CA GLY A 410 32.41 13.33 4.33
C GLY A 410 32.49 12.84 2.87
N ASP A 411 33.71 12.65 2.34
CA ASP A 411 33.96 12.51 0.89
C ASP A 411 34.76 11.25 0.44
N ILE A 412 35.11 10.27 1.30
CA ILE A 412 35.80 9.05 0.79
C ILE A 412 34.91 8.21 -0.14
N LYS A 413 33.58 8.33 -0.04
CA LYS A 413 32.65 7.76 -1.03
C LYS A 413 32.86 8.34 -2.44
N ALA A 414 33.37 9.57 -2.57
CA ALA A 414 33.73 10.15 -3.86
C ALA A 414 34.99 9.50 -4.44
N GLU A 415 35.93 9.07 -3.60
CA GLU A 415 37.22 8.49 -3.97
C GLU A 415 37.19 6.95 -4.17
N ALA A 416 36.05 6.32 -3.88
CA ALA A 416 35.84 4.89 -4.04
C ALA A 416 34.93 4.58 -5.24
N ILE A 417 35.30 3.57 -6.04
CA ILE A 417 34.43 3.00 -7.06
C ILE A 417 34.13 1.54 -6.68
N SER A 418 32.86 1.20 -6.47
CA SER A 418 32.52 -0.20 -6.18
C SER A 418 32.69 -1.07 -7.42
N LEU A 419 33.05 -2.34 -7.23
CA LEU A 419 33.11 -3.32 -8.32
C LEU A 419 31.78 -3.40 -9.08
N ARG A 420 30.67 -3.35 -8.35
CA ARG A 420 29.32 -3.37 -8.94
C ARG A 420 29.09 -2.16 -9.85
N ASP A 421 29.45 -0.96 -9.41
CA ASP A 421 29.24 0.26 -10.19
C ASP A 421 30.17 0.31 -11.40
N ALA A 422 31.44 -0.10 -11.23
CA ALA A 422 32.38 -0.24 -12.35
C ALA A 422 31.89 -1.26 -13.40
N MET A 423 31.34 -2.40 -12.97
CA MET A 423 30.72 -3.38 -13.87
C MET A 423 29.51 -2.79 -14.60
N LEU A 424 28.63 -2.07 -13.90
CA LEU A 424 27.45 -1.46 -14.51
C LEU A 424 27.84 -0.40 -15.55
N ASP A 425 28.81 0.46 -15.24
CA ASP A 425 29.29 1.50 -16.15
C ASP A 425 30.00 0.88 -17.38
N TRP A 426 30.84 -0.13 -17.18
CA TRP A 426 31.45 -0.87 -18.28
C TRP A 426 30.41 -1.57 -19.17
N GLN A 427 29.40 -2.23 -18.58
CA GLN A 427 28.31 -2.86 -19.33
C GLN A 427 27.47 -1.85 -20.13
N GLN A 428 27.26 -0.65 -19.59
CA GLN A 428 26.59 0.43 -20.31
C GLN A 428 27.42 0.95 -21.49
N LYS A 429 28.73 1.11 -21.30
CA LYS A 429 29.64 1.67 -22.31
C LYS A 429 30.03 0.71 -23.42
N THR A 430 30.16 -0.58 -23.11
CA THR A 430 30.62 -1.60 -24.08
C THR A 430 29.49 -2.45 -24.66
N GLU A 431 28.26 -2.30 -24.14
CA GLU A 431 27.11 -3.18 -24.43
C GLU A 431 27.38 -4.68 -24.16
N ALA A 432 28.52 -5.03 -23.55
CA ALA A 432 28.92 -6.39 -23.23
C ALA A 432 28.35 -6.81 -21.86
N ARG A 433 28.21 -8.13 -21.64
CA ARG A 433 27.91 -8.70 -20.31
C ARG A 433 28.95 -9.76 -19.96
N ILE A 434 29.52 -9.64 -18.75
CA ILE A 434 30.29 -10.69 -18.08
C ILE A 434 29.30 -11.49 -17.22
N SER A 435 29.43 -12.83 -17.24
CA SER A 435 28.59 -13.73 -16.44
C SER A 435 28.87 -13.63 -14.96
#